data_AF-A0A7D4BPP8-F1
#
_entry.id   AF-A0A7D4BPP8-F1
#
_cell.length_a   1.000
_cell.length_b   1.000
_cell.length_c   1.000
_cell.angle_alpha   90.00
_cell.angle_beta   90.00
_cell.angle_gamma   90.00
#
_symmetry.space_group_name_H-M   'P 1'
#
loop_
_entity.id
_entity.type
_entity.pdbx_description
1 polymer ?
#
loop_
_entity_poly.entity_id
_entity_poly.type
_entity_poly.pdbx_seq_one_letter_code
_entity_poly.pdbx_strand_id
1 'polypeptide(L)'
;MTPGGDGGRRPSGLSRRRLLAGIGGVGAVGMASGIGTGAYLSDRETFPSNVFGAGEVGLTVDGDPTSGTVTVGPLAVDRTTFDDRPAPERFEVGASANPVRVWLATECPDGDRLGNALEVEIVVDGASVTGGYRPFAAVERDLATGVRIDDGCLDPDGGPIVVEVAPYLPADSPDVGGEATDLTFRLYAEQCRHVSEEQANAPGANPFAGVVCEPTCVPCEDENGVKIGSLTLRYLGDDPATVVVVATGGGRGGVGAGGTTVFDAEVAPNETFVVDGSASPTNGDPNWIGPNIRLDDGSGAGGDNGGGSNGNGNGGNGGGQDRTGVDIHTSCSVPLRVGDVYGGLYEIVAAATTDGEPLCGSEAN
;
A
#
# COMPACT_ATOMS: atom_id res chain seq x y z
N MET A 1 -97.05 -10.21 35.37
CA MET A 1 -95.65 -10.04 34.95
C MET A 1 -95.06 -8.89 35.75
N THR A 2 -94.28 -9.24 36.77
CA THR A 2 -93.27 -8.42 37.47
C THR A 2 -91.89 -8.87 36.95
N PRO A 3 -90.76 -8.16 37.17
CA PRO A 3 -90.45 -7.12 38.18
C PRO A 3 -89.87 -5.82 37.54
N GLY A 4 -89.69 -4.67 38.19
CA GLY A 4 -89.46 -4.32 39.60
C GLY A 4 -87.96 -4.09 39.84
N GLY A 5 -87.53 -2.84 40.02
CA GLY A 5 -86.18 -2.54 40.53
C GLY A 5 -85.59 -1.18 40.15
N ASP A 6 -85.57 -0.28 41.13
CA ASP A 6 -85.15 1.13 41.11
C ASP A 6 -83.69 1.45 40.73
N GLY A 7 -83.48 2.72 40.34
CA GLY A 7 -82.44 3.54 40.98
C GLY A 7 -81.34 4.11 40.08
N GLY A 8 -81.30 5.45 39.97
CA GLY A 8 -80.06 6.19 39.68
C GLY A 8 -80.13 7.17 38.50
N ARG A 9 -80.24 8.46 38.81
CA ARG A 9 -80.35 9.58 37.86
C ARG A 9 -78.99 10.26 37.61
N ARG A 10 -78.88 10.85 36.41
CA ARG A 10 -78.01 11.96 35.90
C ARG A 10 -76.89 11.52 34.94
N PRO A 11 -76.39 12.41 34.06
CA PRO A 11 -77.05 13.35 33.14
C PRO A 11 -76.53 13.17 31.68
N SER A 12 -77.25 13.75 30.70
CA SER A 12 -76.79 14.13 29.32
C SER A 12 -75.54 13.40 28.75
N GLY A 13 -75.63 12.42 27.85
CA GLY A 13 -76.51 12.36 26.68
C GLY A 13 -75.79 12.69 25.35
N LEU A 14 -74.45 12.60 25.26
CA LEU A 14 -73.74 12.49 23.99
C LEU A 14 -73.16 11.06 23.88
N SER A 15 -73.65 10.31 22.90
CA SER A 15 -73.38 8.87 22.79
C SER A 15 -71.98 8.57 22.24
N ARG A 16 -71.37 7.53 22.81
CA ARG A 16 -70.05 6.95 22.51
C ARG A 16 -69.83 6.47 21.05
N ARG A 17 -70.73 6.76 20.11
CA ARG A 17 -70.72 6.18 18.74
C ARG A 17 -70.07 7.04 17.66
N ARG A 18 -69.51 8.21 18.00
CA ARG A 18 -68.73 9.03 17.05
C ARG A 18 -67.24 9.11 17.38
N LEU A 19 -66.76 8.36 18.38
CA LEU A 19 -65.34 8.35 18.78
C LEU A 19 -64.64 6.98 18.61
N LEU A 20 -65.29 6.00 17.96
CA LEU A 20 -64.74 4.66 17.71
C LEU A 20 -65.06 4.19 16.29
N ALA A 21 -64.58 4.94 15.29
CA ALA A 21 -64.65 4.57 13.87
C ALA A 21 -63.25 4.64 13.22
N GLY A 22 -62.23 4.19 13.95
CA GLY A 22 -60.84 4.13 13.47
C GLY A 22 -59.96 3.13 14.21
N ILE A 23 -60.55 2.10 14.85
CA ILE A 23 -59.80 0.98 15.46
C ILE A 23 -60.56 -0.31 15.14
N GLY A 24 -59.90 -1.22 14.42
CA GLY A 24 -60.34 -2.60 14.14
C GLY A 24 -60.12 -2.95 12.66
N GLY A 25 -59.36 -3.98 12.28
CA GLY A 25 -58.66 -5.05 13.00
C GLY A 25 -57.47 -5.50 12.13
N VAL A 26 -56.47 -6.21 12.63
CA VAL A 26 -56.54 -7.61 13.07
C VAL A 26 -55.34 -7.86 14.00
N GLY A 27 -55.53 -8.61 15.09
CA GLY A 27 -54.41 -9.07 15.92
C GLY A 27 -54.82 -9.74 17.22
N ALA A 28 -55.69 -10.74 17.16
CA ALA A 28 -55.97 -11.60 18.32
C ALA A 28 -56.17 -13.05 17.89
N VAL A 29 -55.07 -13.75 17.59
CA VAL A 29 -54.91 -15.19 17.80
C VAL A 29 -53.42 -15.45 18.06
N GLY A 30 -53.07 -16.06 19.20
CA GLY A 30 -51.72 -16.61 19.39
C GLY A 30 -51.05 -16.47 20.76
N MET A 31 -51.78 -16.59 21.88
CA MET A 31 -51.14 -17.03 23.13
C MET A 31 -51.01 -18.56 23.08
N ALA A 32 -49.92 -19.06 22.51
CA ALA A 32 -49.48 -20.44 22.67
C ALA A 32 -47.95 -20.48 22.57
N SER A 33 -47.33 -20.74 23.73
CA SER A 33 -45.95 -21.16 23.95
C SER A 33 -45.21 -21.78 22.75
N GLY A 34 -44.07 -21.19 22.42
CA GLY A 34 -43.04 -21.73 21.54
C GLY A 34 -41.71 -21.05 21.82
N ILE A 35 -40.98 -21.58 22.80
CA ILE A 35 -39.54 -21.39 22.98
C ILE A 35 -38.86 -21.67 21.62
N GLY A 36 -38.05 -20.74 21.11
CA GLY A 36 -37.19 -21.04 19.96
C GLY A 36 -37.09 -20.01 18.82
N THR A 37 -37.48 -18.75 19.00
CA THR A 37 -37.08 -17.68 18.08
C THR A 37 -36.06 -16.76 18.76
N GLY A 38 -34.85 -17.29 18.94
CA GLY A 38 -33.68 -16.43 19.01
C GLY A 38 -33.54 -15.78 17.64
N ALA A 39 -34.00 -14.54 17.51
CA ALA A 39 -33.55 -13.69 16.41
C ALA A 39 -32.07 -13.44 16.65
N TYR A 40 -31.24 -14.31 16.11
CA TYR A 40 -29.81 -14.14 16.00
C TYR A 40 -29.57 -13.07 14.92
N LEU A 41 -29.86 -11.81 15.27
CA LEU A 41 -29.34 -10.67 14.53
C LEU A 41 -27.90 -10.46 15.00
N SER A 42 -27.04 -11.39 14.63
CA SER A 42 -25.61 -11.16 14.52
C SER A 42 -25.26 -11.25 13.04
N ASP A 43 -25.92 -10.43 12.22
CA ASP A 43 -25.35 -10.07 10.94
C ASP A 43 -24.17 -9.15 11.24
N ARG A 44 -23.01 -9.76 11.53
CA ARG A 44 -21.71 -9.16 11.19
C ARG A 44 -21.53 -9.37 9.69
N GLU A 45 -22.36 -8.69 8.91
CA GLU A 45 -22.09 -8.47 7.50
C GLU A 45 -21.18 -7.24 7.46
N THR A 46 -19.86 -7.47 7.48
CA THR A 46 -18.89 -6.44 7.13
C THR A 46 -19.10 -6.14 5.65
N PHE A 47 -20.01 -5.22 5.35
CA PHE A 47 -20.09 -4.68 4.01
C PHE A 47 -18.75 -3.99 3.73
N PRO A 48 -18.01 -4.40 2.67
CA PRO A 48 -16.67 -3.87 2.39
C PRO A 48 -16.66 -2.37 2.00
N SER A 49 -17.79 -1.66 2.15
CA SER A 49 -17.98 -0.28 1.74
C SER A 49 -18.83 0.57 2.71
N ASN A 50 -19.01 0.16 3.97
CA ASN A 50 -19.67 1.01 4.98
C ASN A 50 -18.71 1.30 6.15
N VAL A 51 -18.35 2.58 6.28
CA VAL A 51 -17.34 3.09 7.21
C VAL A 51 -17.88 3.27 8.65
N PHE A 52 -19.18 3.04 8.88
CA PHE A 52 -19.80 3.14 10.21
C PHE A 52 -20.61 1.90 10.59
N GLY A 53 -20.29 1.32 11.76
CA GLY A 53 -21.11 0.31 12.43
C GLY A 53 -22.45 0.88 12.94
N ALA A 54 -23.44 0.01 13.15
CA ALA A 54 -24.82 0.42 13.44
C ALA A 54 -24.98 1.22 14.76
N GLY A 55 -25.62 2.38 14.63
CA GLY A 55 -25.96 3.30 15.73
C GLY A 55 -25.06 4.53 15.69
N GLU A 56 -25.61 5.71 15.36
CA GLU A 56 -24.94 7.01 15.16
C GLU A 56 -23.58 7.13 15.88
N VAL A 57 -22.52 6.69 15.20
CA VAL A 57 -21.14 6.77 15.66
C VAL A 57 -20.62 8.10 15.14
N GLY A 58 -20.65 9.10 16.00
CA GLY A 58 -20.22 10.44 15.63
C GLY A 58 -18.71 10.60 15.79
N LEU A 59 -17.99 10.63 14.68
CA LEU A 59 -16.60 11.08 14.62
C LEU A 59 -16.54 12.52 14.13
N THR A 60 -15.53 13.25 14.60
CA THR A 60 -15.13 14.55 14.04
C THR A 60 -13.71 14.49 13.54
N VAL A 61 -13.43 15.32 12.53
CA VAL A 61 -12.10 15.65 12.05
C VAL A 61 -11.97 17.16 12.12
N ASP A 62 -10.98 17.65 12.85
CA ASP A 62 -10.78 19.08 13.14
C ASP A 62 -12.04 19.76 13.73
N GLY A 63 -12.82 18.99 14.50
CA GLY A 63 -14.06 19.44 15.12
C GLY A 63 -15.30 19.35 14.24
N ASP A 64 -15.16 19.07 12.94
CA ASP A 64 -16.28 18.92 12.01
C ASP A 64 -16.71 17.45 11.85
N PRO A 65 -18.02 17.14 11.79
CA PRO A 65 -18.49 15.77 11.56
C PRO A 65 -17.92 15.18 10.27
N THR A 66 -17.37 13.98 10.35
CA THR A 66 -16.78 13.28 9.20
C THR A 66 -17.61 12.06 8.78
N SER A 67 -17.49 11.66 7.51
CA SER A 67 -17.95 10.37 7.00
C SER A 67 -16.90 9.25 7.13
N GLY A 68 -15.79 9.52 7.84
CA GLY A 68 -14.73 8.54 8.08
C GLY A 68 -13.69 8.48 6.97
N THR A 69 -13.53 9.56 6.20
CA THR A 69 -12.41 9.72 5.26
C THR A 69 -11.76 11.07 5.50
N VAL A 70 -10.44 11.11 5.49
CA VAL A 70 -9.63 12.33 5.64
C VAL A 70 -8.53 12.28 4.60
N THR A 71 -8.33 13.37 3.87
CA THR A 71 -7.24 13.48 2.90
C THR A 71 -6.28 14.56 3.36
N VAL A 72 -5.02 14.20 3.50
CA VAL A 72 -3.93 15.10 3.88
C VAL A 72 -3.07 15.36 2.65
N GLY A 73 -2.99 16.62 2.25
CA GLY A 73 -2.20 17.01 1.09
C GLY A 73 -2.69 18.32 0.46
N PRO A 74 -2.03 18.75 -0.63
CA PRO A 74 -0.94 18.04 -1.30
C PRO A 74 0.35 18.02 -0.48
N LEU A 75 0.97 16.85 -0.34
CA LEU A 75 2.28 16.70 0.29
C LEU A 75 3.36 17.27 -0.62
N ALA A 76 4.24 18.11 -0.06
CA ALA A 76 5.34 18.72 -0.79
C ALA A 76 6.42 17.69 -1.14
N VAL A 77 6.89 17.70 -2.40
CA VAL A 77 7.87 16.74 -2.95
C VAL A 77 9.24 17.36 -3.21
N ASP A 78 9.60 18.43 -2.49
CA ASP A 78 10.90 19.03 -2.65
C ASP A 78 11.98 18.15 -1.98
N ARG A 79 13.05 17.86 -2.73
CA ARG A 79 14.23 17.17 -2.19
C ARG A 79 14.86 18.01 -1.08
N THR A 80 15.01 17.44 0.10
CA THR A 80 15.56 18.13 1.28
C THR A 80 16.61 17.27 2.00
N THR A 81 17.46 17.91 2.78
CA THR A 81 18.20 17.16 3.82
C THR A 81 17.24 16.82 4.95
N PHE A 82 17.56 15.81 5.74
CA PHE A 82 16.69 15.40 6.85
C PHE A 82 16.41 16.53 7.85
N ASP A 83 17.38 17.42 8.07
CA ASP A 83 17.24 18.58 8.97
C ASP A 83 16.38 19.71 8.37
N ASP A 84 16.24 19.75 7.05
CA ASP A 84 15.49 20.76 6.29
C ASP A 84 14.11 20.26 5.83
N ARG A 85 13.65 19.13 6.36
CA ARG A 85 12.38 18.50 5.96
C ARG A 85 11.16 19.39 6.25
N PRO A 86 10.07 19.26 5.47
CA PRO A 86 8.83 20.00 5.72
C PRO A 86 8.26 19.79 7.13
N ALA A 87 7.50 20.78 7.60
CA ALA A 87 6.72 20.62 8.83
C ALA A 87 5.63 19.54 8.61
N PRO A 88 5.30 18.73 9.64
CA PRO A 88 4.22 17.78 9.54
C PRO A 88 2.87 18.47 9.30
N GLU A 89 2.05 17.88 8.43
CA GLU A 89 0.63 18.20 8.33
C GLU A 89 -0.11 17.51 9.48
N ARG A 90 -1.18 18.12 9.99
CA ARG A 90 -1.90 17.63 11.18
C ARG A 90 -3.40 17.69 10.98
N PHE A 91 -4.09 16.66 11.48
CA PHE A 91 -5.53 16.70 11.74
C PHE A 91 -5.86 16.09 13.11
N GLU A 92 -7.02 16.47 13.65
CA GLU A 92 -7.50 16.04 14.96
C GLU A 92 -8.72 15.14 14.83
N VAL A 93 -8.67 13.92 15.38
CA VAL A 93 -9.82 13.00 15.40
C VAL A 93 -10.52 13.07 16.76
N GLY A 94 -11.80 13.41 16.74
CA GLY A 94 -12.63 13.54 17.94
C GLY A 94 -13.86 12.64 17.92
N ALA A 95 -14.48 12.48 19.10
CA ALA A 95 -15.81 11.89 19.24
C ALA A 95 -16.86 13.00 19.38
N SER A 96 -18.02 12.89 18.72
CA SER A 96 -19.02 13.97 18.75
C SER A 96 -20.17 13.74 19.72
N ALA A 97 -20.45 12.50 20.12
CA ALA A 97 -21.67 12.17 20.87
C ALA A 97 -21.52 11.07 21.92
N ASN A 98 -20.83 9.98 21.60
CA ASN A 98 -20.63 8.85 22.51
C ASN A 98 -19.15 8.46 22.52
N PRO A 99 -18.66 7.83 23.60
CA PRO A 99 -17.32 7.28 23.59
C PRO A 99 -17.13 6.21 22.52
N VAL A 100 -16.06 6.34 21.74
CA VAL A 100 -15.77 5.47 20.59
C VAL A 100 -14.36 4.93 20.62
N ARG A 101 -14.18 3.78 20.00
CA ARG A 101 -12.88 3.26 19.57
C ARG A 101 -12.66 3.64 18.12
N VAL A 102 -11.41 3.87 17.74
CA VAL A 102 -11.08 4.40 16.42
C VAL A 102 -9.96 3.59 15.80
N TRP A 103 -10.22 3.13 14.58
CA TRP A 103 -9.22 2.54 13.70
C TRP A 103 -8.94 3.51 12.56
N LEU A 104 -7.66 3.61 12.22
CA LEU A 104 -7.16 4.39 11.09
C LEU A 104 -6.49 3.43 10.11
N ALA A 105 -6.87 3.53 8.85
CA ALA A 105 -6.26 2.79 7.75
C ALA A 105 -5.98 3.74 6.59
N THR A 106 -5.10 3.35 5.69
CA THR A 106 -4.86 4.02 4.40
C THR A 106 -5.56 3.28 3.28
N GLU A 107 -5.52 3.85 2.09
CA GLU A 107 -5.80 3.12 0.86
C GLU A 107 -4.61 2.24 0.46
N CYS A 108 -4.82 1.32 -0.47
CA CYS A 108 -3.70 0.56 -1.01
C CYS A 108 -2.89 1.45 -1.94
N PRO A 109 -1.55 1.34 -1.94
CA PRO A 109 -0.70 2.19 -2.74
C PRO A 109 -0.88 1.92 -4.23
N ASP A 110 -0.77 2.98 -5.03
CA ASP A 110 -0.74 2.88 -6.49
C ASP A 110 0.63 2.39 -7.01
N GLY A 111 1.69 2.49 -6.19
CA GLY A 111 3.02 1.98 -6.49
C GLY A 111 3.80 2.80 -7.50
N ASP A 112 3.51 4.09 -7.64
CA ASP A 112 4.22 4.98 -8.56
C ASP A 112 5.64 5.34 -8.08
N ARG A 113 6.39 6.05 -8.92
CA ARG A 113 7.77 6.48 -8.60
C ARG A 113 7.81 7.35 -7.35
N LEU A 114 6.88 8.28 -7.23
CA LEU A 114 6.81 9.20 -6.10
C LEU A 114 6.55 8.44 -4.80
N GLY A 115 5.60 7.51 -4.77
CA GLY A 115 5.29 6.72 -3.59
C GLY A 115 6.44 5.82 -3.14
N ASN A 116 7.31 5.40 -4.06
CA ASN A 116 8.51 4.63 -3.72
C ASN A 116 9.68 5.51 -3.22
N ALA A 117 9.71 6.79 -3.59
CA ALA A 117 10.80 7.71 -3.26
C ALA A 117 10.49 8.62 -2.06
N LEU A 118 9.24 9.08 -1.93
CA LEU A 118 8.77 9.89 -0.82
C LEU A 118 8.76 9.03 0.46
N GLU A 119 9.45 9.48 1.49
CA GLU A 119 9.37 8.88 2.81
C GLU A 119 8.34 9.62 3.66
N VAL A 120 7.53 8.90 4.42
CA VAL A 120 6.55 9.46 5.34
C VAL A 120 6.70 8.82 6.71
N GLU A 121 6.61 9.63 7.75
CA GLU A 121 6.38 9.17 9.12
C GLU A 121 4.98 9.61 9.56
N ILE A 122 4.23 8.70 10.18
CA ILE A 122 2.93 9.00 10.78
C ILE A 122 3.03 8.83 12.28
N VAL A 123 2.64 9.88 13.00
CA VAL A 123 2.66 9.94 14.46
C VAL A 123 1.25 10.17 14.96
N VAL A 124 0.83 9.36 15.94
CA VAL A 124 -0.48 9.44 16.60
C VAL A 124 -0.24 9.72 18.08
N ASP A 125 -0.74 10.84 18.58
CA ASP A 125 -0.54 11.32 19.96
C ASP A 125 0.93 11.24 20.44
N GLY A 126 1.85 11.59 19.53
CA GLY A 126 3.30 11.58 19.79
C GLY A 126 3.97 10.20 19.67
N ALA A 127 3.23 9.13 19.35
CA ALA A 127 3.78 7.80 19.08
C ALA A 127 3.81 7.48 17.58
N SER A 128 4.98 7.10 17.07
CA SER A 128 5.14 6.70 15.66
C SER A 128 4.42 5.37 15.39
N VAL A 129 3.48 5.37 14.46
CA VAL A 129 2.78 4.15 14.01
C VAL A 129 3.47 3.47 12.83
N THR A 130 4.37 4.18 12.15
CA THR A 130 5.20 3.66 11.04
C THR A 130 6.58 3.16 11.49
N GLY A 131 6.98 3.46 12.74
CA GLY A 131 8.30 3.12 13.28
C GLY A 131 9.43 3.97 12.70
N GLY A 132 9.13 5.22 12.33
CA GLY A 132 10.03 6.15 11.66
C GLY A 132 9.62 6.44 10.21
N TYR A 133 10.52 7.11 9.48
CA TYR A 133 10.37 7.40 8.06
C TYR A 133 10.50 6.12 7.23
N ARG A 134 9.54 5.92 6.32
CA ARG A 134 9.46 4.75 5.44
C ARG A 134 8.90 5.20 4.08
N PRO A 135 9.21 4.47 2.98
CA PRO A 135 8.61 4.77 1.68
C PRO A 135 7.09 4.86 1.75
N PHE A 136 6.50 5.87 1.12
CA PHE A 136 5.07 6.20 1.19
C PHE A 136 4.21 5.02 0.77
N ALA A 137 4.56 4.35 -0.33
CA ALA A 137 3.86 3.14 -0.79
C ALA A 137 3.96 1.96 0.20
N ALA A 138 5.02 1.89 1.02
CA ALA A 138 5.13 0.90 2.08
C ALA A 138 4.23 1.26 3.27
N VAL A 139 4.19 2.55 3.64
CA VAL A 139 3.31 3.06 4.71
C VAL A 139 1.85 2.81 4.37
N GLU A 140 1.43 3.15 3.14
CA GLU A 140 0.07 2.91 2.67
C GLU A 140 -0.30 1.42 2.68
N ARG A 141 0.62 0.55 2.27
CA ARG A 141 0.40 -0.89 2.30
C ARG A 141 0.27 -1.44 3.72
N ASP A 142 1.17 -1.04 4.61
CA ASP A 142 1.20 -1.52 5.99
C ASP A 142 -0.05 -1.07 6.75
N LEU A 143 -0.44 0.20 6.60
CA LEU A 143 -1.60 0.79 7.25
C LEU A 143 -2.94 0.47 6.55
N ALA A 144 -2.94 -0.09 5.34
CA ALA A 144 -4.19 -0.53 4.69
C ALA A 144 -4.95 -1.58 5.51
N THR A 145 -4.23 -2.36 6.32
CA THR A 145 -4.78 -3.35 7.27
C THR A 145 -5.32 -2.73 8.56
N GLY A 146 -5.14 -1.43 8.75
CA GLY A 146 -5.66 -0.63 9.84
C GLY A 146 -4.93 -0.82 11.18
N VAL A 147 -4.82 0.28 11.92
CA VAL A 147 -4.30 0.32 13.28
C VAL A 147 -5.30 0.99 14.21
N ARG A 148 -5.44 0.48 15.44
CA ARG A 148 -6.25 1.12 16.48
C ARG A 148 -5.45 2.29 17.05
N ILE A 149 -6.03 3.48 17.03
CA ILE A 149 -5.34 4.74 17.40
C ILE A 149 -5.79 5.32 18.73
N ASP A 150 -6.82 4.75 19.35
CA ASP A 150 -7.33 5.19 20.64
C ASP A 150 -6.63 4.50 21.82
N ASP A 151 -6.31 5.25 22.89
CA ASP A 151 -5.88 4.69 24.19
C ASP A 151 -7.10 4.34 25.06
N GLY A 152 -7.86 3.36 24.59
CA GLY A 152 -9.20 3.08 25.10
C GLY A 152 -10.22 4.08 24.55
N CYS A 153 -11.41 4.12 25.15
CA CYS A 153 -12.52 4.89 24.59
C CYS A 153 -12.25 6.40 24.50
N LEU A 154 -12.22 6.93 23.27
CA LEU A 154 -12.17 8.35 22.98
C LEU A 154 -13.47 9.01 23.45
N ASP A 155 -13.38 9.86 24.46
CA ASP A 155 -14.52 10.54 25.08
C ASP A 155 -14.86 11.83 24.30
N PRO A 156 -16.15 12.12 24.00
CA PRO A 156 -16.55 13.38 23.37
C PRO A 156 -16.18 14.64 24.14
N ASP A 157 -16.08 14.55 25.48
CA ASP A 157 -15.66 15.66 26.35
C ASP A 157 -14.13 15.65 26.58
N GLY A 158 -13.41 14.68 26.00
CA GLY A 158 -11.97 14.51 26.08
C GLY A 158 -11.17 15.32 25.07
N GLY A 159 -9.84 15.15 25.09
CA GLY A 159 -8.97 15.69 24.05
C GLY A 159 -9.05 14.85 22.77
N PRO A 160 -8.89 15.46 21.58
CA PRO A 160 -8.83 14.71 20.33
C PRO A 160 -7.53 13.90 20.22
N ILE A 161 -7.56 12.86 19.39
CA ILE A 161 -6.36 12.15 18.95
C ILE A 161 -5.71 13.01 17.87
N VAL A 162 -4.44 13.34 18.05
CA VAL A 162 -3.66 14.13 17.11
C VAL A 162 -2.92 13.20 16.16
N VAL A 163 -3.16 13.36 14.85
CA VAL A 163 -2.43 12.64 13.80
C VAL A 163 -1.53 13.63 13.07
N GLU A 164 -0.23 13.36 13.04
CA GLU A 164 0.78 14.13 12.32
C GLU A 164 1.35 13.29 11.17
N VAL A 165 1.37 13.86 9.97
CA VAL A 165 1.91 13.27 8.75
C VAL A 165 3.12 14.08 8.33
N ALA A 166 4.30 13.49 8.48
CA ALA A 166 5.56 14.17 8.20
C ALA A 166 6.16 13.64 6.89
N PRO A 167 6.03 14.36 5.76
CA PRO A 167 6.66 13.98 4.50
C PRO A 167 8.14 14.34 4.49
N TYR A 168 8.94 13.52 3.80
CA TYR A 168 10.36 13.76 3.56
C TYR A 168 10.77 13.14 2.23
N LEU A 169 11.31 13.94 1.31
CA LEU A 169 11.95 13.42 0.11
C LEU A 169 13.47 13.55 0.25
N PRO A 170 14.21 12.43 0.40
CA PRO A 170 15.67 12.45 0.51
C PRO A 170 16.36 13.18 -0.65
N ALA A 171 17.47 13.87 -0.35
CA ALA A 171 18.20 14.69 -1.33
C ALA A 171 18.78 13.90 -2.52
N ASP A 172 19.02 12.60 -2.32
CA ASP A 172 19.51 11.62 -3.28
C ASP A 172 18.39 10.84 -3.99
N SER A 173 17.12 11.16 -3.71
CA SER A 173 15.95 10.56 -4.38
C SER A 173 15.96 10.81 -5.89
N PRO A 174 15.32 9.95 -6.71
CA PRO A 174 15.12 10.19 -8.14
C PRO A 174 14.37 11.50 -8.41
N ASP A 175 14.49 12.02 -9.64
CA ASP A 175 13.86 13.29 -9.99
C ASP A 175 12.39 13.05 -10.30
N VAL A 176 11.56 13.31 -9.28
CA VAL A 176 10.08 13.24 -9.31
C VAL A 176 9.49 14.65 -9.42
N GLY A 177 10.23 15.57 -10.05
CA GLY A 177 9.99 17.01 -9.99
C GLY A 177 8.58 17.45 -10.38
N GLY A 178 7.95 18.21 -9.48
CA GLY A 178 6.65 18.88 -9.71
C GLY A 178 5.42 18.02 -9.45
N GLU A 179 5.61 16.78 -9.01
CA GLU A 179 4.51 15.90 -8.61
C GLU A 179 3.97 16.32 -7.23
N ALA A 180 2.74 15.94 -6.92
CA ALA A 180 2.15 16.14 -5.61
C ALA A 180 1.29 14.92 -5.35
N THR A 181 1.29 14.46 -4.11
CA THR A 181 0.44 13.33 -3.72
C THR A 181 -0.37 13.70 -2.49
N ASP A 182 -1.50 13.03 -2.37
CA ASP A 182 -2.40 13.13 -1.24
C ASP A 182 -2.35 11.81 -0.48
N LEU A 183 -2.39 11.87 0.85
CA LEU A 183 -2.55 10.69 1.68
C LEU A 183 -3.98 10.61 2.19
N THR A 184 -4.70 9.57 1.78
CA THR A 184 -6.09 9.35 2.19
C THR A 184 -6.18 8.32 3.32
N PHE A 185 -6.77 8.75 4.43
CA PHE A 185 -7.11 7.92 5.58
C PHE A 185 -8.58 7.52 5.57
N ARG A 186 -8.83 6.27 5.95
CA ARG A 186 -10.14 5.72 6.30
C ARG A 186 -10.20 5.55 7.81
N LEU A 187 -11.16 6.21 8.44
CA LEU A 187 -11.43 6.14 9.87
C LEU A 187 -12.67 5.28 10.10
N TYR A 188 -12.55 4.25 10.92
CA TYR A 188 -13.70 3.50 11.41
C TYR A 188 -13.86 3.72 12.90
N ALA A 189 -15.09 3.90 13.36
CA ALA A 189 -15.38 3.96 14.77
C ALA A 189 -16.44 2.96 15.22
N GLU A 190 -16.26 2.45 16.44
CA GLU A 190 -17.20 1.59 17.13
C GLU A 190 -17.55 2.21 18.50
N GLN A 191 -18.83 2.22 18.87
CA GLN A 191 -19.22 2.70 20.19
C GLN A 191 -18.68 1.75 21.28
N CYS A 192 -18.10 2.33 22.32
CA CYS A 192 -17.53 1.54 23.40
C CYS A 192 -18.54 0.77 24.24
N ARG A 193 -19.78 1.28 24.34
CA ARG A 193 -20.83 0.54 25.04
C ARG A 193 -21.03 -0.79 24.32
N HIS A 194 -20.99 -1.88 25.07
CA HIS A 194 -21.22 -3.27 24.64
C HIS A 194 -20.00 -4.10 24.18
N VAL A 195 -18.80 -3.54 24.08
CA VAL A 195 -17.59 -4.30 23.71
C VAL A 195 -16.49 -4.09 24.76
N SER A 196 -16.01 -5.15 25.41
CA SER A 196 -14.89 -5.03 26.36
C SER A 196 -13.58 -4.68 25.64
N GLU A 197 -12.59 -4.16 26.36
CA GLU A 197 -11.25 -3.90 25.77
C GLU A 197 -10.60 -5.20 25.28
N GLU A 198 -10.79 -6.30 25.99
CA GLU A 198 -10.31 -7.62 25.55
C GLU A 198 -10.93 -8.04 24.21
N GLN A 199 -12.23 -7.77 24.02
CA GLN A 199 -12.92 -8.07 22.76
C GLN A 199 -12.46 -7.16 21.62
N ALA A 200 -12.24 -5.86 21.86
CA ALA A 200 -11.73 -4.97 20.82
C ALA A 200 -10.25 -5.18 20.47
N ASN A 201 -9.47 -5.74 21.38
CA ASN A 201 -8.08 -6.11 21.11
C ASN A 201 -7.96 -7.50 20.46
N ALA A 202 -9.08 -8.21 20.26
CA ALA A 202 -9.06 -9.48 19.55
C ALA A 202 -8.76 -9.26 18.06
N PRO A 203 -8.03 -10.18 17.38
CA PRO A 203 -7.67 -10.02 15.97
C PRO A 203 -8.84 -9.75 15.01
N GLY A 204 -10.04 -10.28 15.33
CA GLY A 204 -11.24 -10.10 14.52
C GLY A 204 -12.03 -8.81 14.78
N ALA A 205 -11.57 -7.92 15.67
CA ALA A 205 -12.22 -6.65 15.94
C ALA A 205 -11.79 -5.53 14.99
N ASN A 206 -10.59 -5.64 14.40
CA ASN A 206 -10.10 -4.67 13.44
C ASN A 206 -10.91 -4.77 12.13
N PRO A 207 -11.66 -3.72 11.75
CA PRO A 207 -12.51 -3.73 10.55
C PRO A 207 -11.72 -3.81 9.23
N PHE A 208 -10.42 -3.49 9.26
CA PHE A 208 -9.54 -3.47 8.09
C PHE A 208 -8.63 -4.70 7.99
N ALA A 209 -8.70 -5.64 8.94
CA ALA A 209 -7.77 -6.78 9.01
C ALA A 209 -7.80 -7.70 7.76
N GLY A 210 -8.88 -7.67 6.98
CA GLY A 210 -9.02 -8.44 5.74
C GLY A 210 -8.57 -7.72 4.47
N VAL A 211 -8.09 -6.48 4.57
CA VAL A 211 -7.60 -5.72 3.40
C VAL A 211 -6.30 -6.34 2.92
N VAL A 212 -6.25 -6.66 1.63
CA VAL A 212 -5.05 -7.14 0.95
C VAL A 212 -4.75 -6.17 -0.18
N CYS A 213 -3.58 -5.55 -0.15
CA CYS A 213 -3.10 -4.73 -1.24
C CYS A 213 -2.39 -5.63 -2.24
N GLU A 214 -3.09 -5.98 -3.32
CA GLU A 214 -2.45 -6.61 -4.47
C GLU A 214 -1.33 -5.68 -4.96
N PRO A 215 -0.10 -6.19 -5.16
CA PRO A 215 0.96 -5.36 -5.70
C PRO A 215 0.53 -4.84 -7.07
N THR A 216 0.37 -3.53 -7.20
CA THR A 216 0.35 -2.86 -8.50
C THR A 216 1.75 -3.02 -9.07
N CYS A 217 1.91 -4.00 -9.95
CA CYS A 217 3.19 -4.28 -10.59
C CYS A 217 2.99 -4.42 -12.08
N VAL A 218 4.01 -4.00 -12.82
CA VAL A 218 4.04 -4.15 -14.26
C VAL A 218 4.69 -5.50 -14.57
N PRO A 219 4.03 -6.41 -15.29
CA PRO A 219 4.69 -7.61 -15.80
C PRO A 219 5.71 -7.20 -16.86
N CYS A 220 6.89 -7.82 -16.87
CA CYS A 220 7.90 -7.64 -17.92
C CYS A 220 8.05 -8.96 -18.67
N GLU A 221 7.19 -9.17 -19.65
CA GLU A 221 7.15 -10.37 -20.49
C GLU A 221 6.51 -10.07 -21.85
N ASP A 222 6.62 -11.02 -22.77
CA ASP A 222 5.93 -11.03 -24.07
C ASP A 222 6.15 -9.79 -24.95
N GLU A 223 7.31 -9.13 -24.89
CA GLU A 223 7.60 -7.93 -25.67
C GLU A 223 6.54 -6.84 -25.49
N ASN A 224 5.95 -6.73 -24.30
CA ASN A 224 4.86 -5.80 -24.00
C ASN A 224 5.22 -4.30 -24.08
N GLY A 225 6.47 -3.98 -24.46
CA GLY A 225 6.96 -2.62 -24.66
C GLY A 225 7.44 -1.94 -23.39
N VAL A 226 7.39 -2.62 -22.24
CA VAL A 226 7.91 -2.13 -20.97
C VAL A 226 9.43 -2.03 -21.03
N LYS A 227 9.96 -0.95 -20.44
CA LYS A 227 11.39 -0.66 -20.37
C LYS A 227 11.77 -0.51 -18.91
N ILE A 228 12.88 -1.14 -18.51
CA ILE A 228 13.35 -1.10 -17.13
C ILE A 228 14.25 0.13 -16.94
N GLY A 229 13.86 1.02 -16.04
CA GLY A 229 14.61 2.23 -15.71
C GLY A 229 15.63 2.06 -14.60
N SER A 230 15.37 1.14 -13.66
CA SER A 230 16.31 0.77 -12.60
C SER A 230 16.17 -0.69 -12.16
N LEU A 231 17.28 -1.27 -11.71
CA LEU A 231 17.37 -2.56 -11.05
C LEU A 231 18.13 -2.42 -9.73
N THR A 232 17.62 -3.02 -8.67
CA THR A 232 18.38 -3.27 -7.44
C THR A 232 18.77 -4.74 -7.40
N LEU A 233 20.06 -4.99 -7.31
CA LEU A 233 20.64 -6.32 -7.37
C LEU A 233 21.29 -6.65 -6.04
N ARG A 234 21.10 -7.89 -5.57
CA ARG A 234 21.86 -8.45 -4.45
C ARG A 234 22.98 -9.34 -4.97
N TYR A 235 24.20 -9.10 -4.48
CA TYR A 235 25.33 -9.98 -4.76
C TYR A 235 25.30 -11.23 -3.86
N LEU A 236 25.26 -12.41 -4.47
CA LEU A 236 25.17 -13.71 -3.79
C LEU A 236 26.53 -14.45 -3.69
N GLY A 237 27.63 -13.80 -4.09
CA GLY A 237 28.97 -14.40 -3.94
C GLY A 237 29.41 -14.49 -2.48
N ASP A 238 30.26 -15.48 -2.19
CA ASP A 238 30.76 -15.77 -0.85
C ASP A 238 31.88 -14.79 -0.40
N ASP A 239 32.59 -14.18 -1.34
CA ASP A 239 33.70 -13.24 -1.12
C ASP A 239 33.40 -11.90 -1.81
N PRO A 240 33.88 -10.74 -1.28
CA PRO A 240 33.72 -9.46 -1.96
C PRO A 240 34.31 -9.46 -3.37
N ALA A 241 33.65 -8.77 -4.31
CA ALA A 241 34.09 -8.69 -5.70
C ALA A 241 33.92 -7.27 -6.28
N THR A 242 34.76 -6.92 -7.25
CA THR A 242 34.60 -5.68 -8.03
C THR A 242 33.61 -5.94 -9.16
N VAL A 243 32.39 -5.44 -9.03
CA VAL A 243 31.33 -5.60 -10.03
C VAL A 243 31.32 -4.41 -10.95
N VAL A 244 31.42 -4.68 -12.25
CA VAL A 244 31.27 -3.71 -13.33
C VAL A 244 30.01 -4.05 -14.12
N VAL A 245 29.08 -3.10 -14.20
CA VAL A 245 27.87 -3.24 -15.01
C VAL A 245 27.94 -2.31 -16.21
N VAL A 246 27.77 -2.89 -17.38
CA VAL A 246 27.84 -2.19 -18.67
C VAL A 246 26.49 -2.26 -19.37
N ALA A 247 25.83 -1.12 -19.54
CA ALA A 247 24.66 -0.99 -20.40
C ALA A 247 25.06 -1.06 -21.87
N THR A 248 24.44 -1.97 -22.63
CA THR A 248 24.71 -2.18 -24.05
C THR A 248 23.54 -1.66 -24.89
N GLY A 249 23.84 -0.85 -25.92
CA GLY A 249 22.83 -0.36 -26.87
C GLY A 249 22.19 1.00 -26.55
N GLY A 250 22.65 1.70 -25.51
CA GLY A 250 22.24 3.09 -25.22
C GLY A 250 23.15 4.09 -25.91
N GLY A 251 22.73 4.64 -27.06
CA GLY A 251 23.52 5.64 -27.76
C GLY A 251 22.86 6.19 -29.01
N ARG A 252 23.20 7.43 -29.33
CA ARG A 252 22.54 8.25 -30.32
C ARG A 252 22.54 7.66 -31.73
N GLY A 253 21.43 7.01 -32.10
CA GLY A 253 21.29 6.35 -33.39
C GLY A 253 22.01 5.02 -33.42
N GLY A 254 21.35 3.99 -33.98
CA GLY A 254 21.97 2.69 -34.17
C GLY A 254 23.35 2.80 -34.86
N VAL A 255 24.16 1.77 -34.63
CA VAL A 255 25.54 1.55 -35.10
C VAL A 255 26.63 2.10 -34.15
N GLY A 256 26.84 1.40 -33.03
CA GLY A 256 28.06 1.52 -32.22
C GLY A 256 28.15 0.39 -31.19
N ALA A 257 29.24 -0.40 -31.23
CA ALA A 257 29.48 -1.57 -30.37
C ALA A 257 30.06 -1.20 -28.98
N GLY A 258 29.73 -0.03 -28.44
CA GLY A 258 30.29 0.46 -27.17
C GLY A 258 29.25 0.40 -26.07
N GLY A 259 29.54 -0.32 -24.98
CA GLY A 259 28.73 -0.29 -23.77
C GLY A 259 29.11 0.87 -22.85
N THR A 260 28.16 1.36 -22.08
CA THR A 260 28.34 2.43 -21.08
C THR A 260 28.40 1.81 -19.70
N THR A 261 29.46 2.07 -18.93
CA THR A 261 29.53 1.63 -17.53
C THR A 261 28.51 2.42 -16.70
N VAL A 262 27.57 1.71 -16.10
CA VAL A 262 26.50 2.26 -15.24
C VAL A 262 26.73 1.95 -13.76
N PHE A 263 27.63 1.02 -13.46
CA PHE A 263 28.08 0.70 -12.11
C PHE A 263 29.51 0.16 -12.14
N ASP A 264 30.35 0.56 -11.20
CA ASP A 264 31.74 0.09 -11.02
C ASP A 264 32.15 0.30 -9.56
N ALA A 265 32.01 -0.74 -8.75
CA ALA A 265 32.36 -0.71 -7.33
C ALA A 265 32.64 -2.10 -6.76
N GLU A 266 33.28 -2.14 -5.59
CA GLU A 266 33.37 -3.35 -4.77
C GLU A 266 32.02 -3.58 -4.08
N VAL A 267 31.55 -4.83 -4.10
CA VAL A 267 30.33 -5.27 -3.41
C VAL A 267 30.64 -6.46 -2.50
N ALA A 268 30.12 -6.43 -1.28
CA ALA A 268 30.26 -7.50 -0.30
C ALA A 268 29.17 -8.58 -0.45
N PRO A 269 29.36 -9.78 0.13
CA PRO A 269 28.33 -10.82 0.17
C PRO A 269 27.01 -10.31 0.76
N ASN A 270 25.90 -10.55 0.05
CA ASN A 270 24.54 -10.08 0.35
C ASN A 270 24.33 -8.56 0.28
N GLU A 271 25.32 -7.79 -0.16
CA GLU A 271 25.15 -6.34 -0.39
C GLU A 271 24.22 -6.11 -1.57
N THR A 272 23.36 -5.08 -1.44
CA THR A 272 22.48 -4.61 -2.51
C THR A 272 23.02 -3.35 -3.14
N PHE A 273 22.99 -3.27 -4.47
CA PHE A 273 23.42 -2.10 -5.23
C PHE A 273 22.40 -1.78 -6.33
N VAL A 274 22.35 -0.50 -6.71
CA VAL A 274 21.40 0.02 -7.71
C VAL A 274 22.12 0.26 -9.04
N VAL A 275 21.45 -0.15 -10.11
CA VAL A 275 21.81 0.13 -11.50
C VAL A 275 20.67 0.89 -12.14
N ASP A 276 20.94 2.06 -12.70
CA ASP A 276 19.93 2.88 -13.38
C ASP A 276 20.44 3.48 -14.71
N GLY A 277 19.53 4.08 -15.45
CA GLY A 277 19.80 4.67 -16.77
C GLY A 277 20.41 6.07 -16.74
N SER A 278 20.60 6.68 -15.57
CA SER A 278 21.06 8.08 -15.47
C SER A 278 22.42 8.31 -16.13
N ALA A 279 23.31 7.31 -16.06
CA ALA A 279 24.63 7.33 -16.68
C ALA A 279 24.61 6.92 -18.17
N SER A 280 23.49 6.39 -18.69
CA SER A 280 23.35 5.87 -20.05
C SER A 280 22.02 6.30 -20.72
N PRO A 281 21.74 7.61 -20.85
CA PRO A 281 20.47 8.07 -21.40
C PRO A 281 20.31 7.64 -22.87
N THR A 282 19.22 6.95 -23.18
CA THR A 282 18.91 6.54 -24.55
C THR A 282 18.21 7.68 -25.30
N ASN A 283 18.35 7.73 -26.63
CA ASN A 283 17.67 8.74 -27.46
C ASN A 283 16.14 8.69 -27.41
N GLY A 284 15.57 7.53 -27.09
CA GLY A 284 14.12 7.32 -27.09
C GLY A 284 13.51 7.50 -25.70
N ASP A 285 14.27 7.20 -24.66
CA ASP A 285 13.85 7.32 -23.27
C ASP A 285 15.09 7.58 -22.39
N PRO A 286 15.22 8.78 -21.79
CA PRO A 286 16.40 9.14 -21.01
C PRO A 286 16.52 8.34 -19.71
N ASN A 287 15.42 7.75 -19.22
CA ASN A 287 15.40 6.98 -17.97
C ASN A 287 15.65 5.49 -18.20
N TRP A 288 15.69 5.03 -19.45
CA TRP A 288 15.91 3.63 -19.77
C TRP A 288 17.39 3.26 -19.62
N ILE A 289 17.69 2.20 -18.87
CA ILE A 289 19.07 1.68 -18.70
C ILE A 289 19.68 1.29 -20.06
N GLY A 290 18.83 0.84 -20.99
CA GLY A 290 19.22 0.30 -22.30
C GLY A 290 18.57 -1.05 -22.55
N PRO A 291 18.69 -1.63 -23.74
CA PRO A 291 18.06 -2.91 -24.06
C PRO A 291 18.65 -4.10 -23.29
N ASN A 292 19.96 -4.08 -22.99
CA ASN A 292 20.58 -5.10 -22.15
C ASN A 292 21.67 -4.49 -21.28
N ILE A 293 21.88 -5.08 -20.11
CA ILE A 293 23.07 -4.84 -19.29
C ILE A 293 23.91 -6.10 -19.19
N ARG A 294 25.21 -5.93 -19.04
CA ARG A 294 26.17 -7.00 -18.76
C ARG A 294 26.84 -6.76 -17.42
N LEU A 295 26.84 -7.77 -16.55
CA LEU A 295 27.49 -7.77 -15.24
C LEU A 295 28.76 -8.62 -15.29
N ASP A 296 29.87 -8.09 -14.80
CA ASP A 296 31.18 -8.76 -14.74
C ASP A 296 31.80 -8.50 -13.35
N ASP A 297 32.15 -9.57 -12.63
CA ASP A 297 32.83 -9.53 -11.32
C ASP A 297 34.30 -9.96 -11.39
N GLY A 298 34.84 -10.14 -12.61
CA GLY A 298 36.22 -10.59 -12.82
C GLY A 298 36.47 -12.07 -12.52
N SER A 299 35.44 -12.87 -12.24
CA SER A 299 35.58 -14.29 -11.83
C SER A 299 36.03 -15.26 -12.93
N GLY A 300 36.23 -14.81 -14.18
CA GLY A 300 36.63 -15.67 -15.31
C GLY A 300 38.11 -15.75 -15.68
N ALA A 301 39.02 -15.21 -14.87
CA ALA A 301 40.45 -15.24 -15.20
C ALA A 301 41.15 -16.60 -14.92
N GLY A 302 40.43 -17.73 -14.80
CA GLY A 302 41.03 -19.04 -14.47
C GLY A 302 40.25 -20.28 -14.93
N GLY A 303 40.79 -20.95 -15.96
CA GLY A 303 40.42 -22.31 -16.42
C GLY A 303 39.53 -22.28 -17.67
N ASP A 304 39.91 -22.77 -18.86
CA ASP A 304 40.47 -24.09 -19.13
C ASP A 304 41.46 -24.10 -20.30
N ASN A 305 42.62 -24.72 -20.06
CA ASN A 305 43.48 -25.26 -21.11
C ASN A 305 43.04 -26.72 -21.35
N GLY A 306 42.06 -26.92 -22.23
CA GLY A 306 41.50 -28.24 -22.56
C GLY A 306 41.26 -28.39 -24.06
N GLY A 307 42.26 -28.89 -24.78
CA GLY A 307 42.20 -29.07 -26.23
C GLY A 307 41.13 -30.06 -26.70
N GLY A 308 40.43 -29.71 -27.78
CA GLY A 308 39.53 -30.58 -28.51
C GLY A 308 39.15 -29.97 -29.86
N SER A 309 39.80 -30.42 -30.91
CA SER A 309 39.66 -29.96 -32.31
C SER A 309 38.41 -30.54 -32.99
N ASN A 310 37.62 -29.72 -33.71
CA ASN A 310 37.38 -29.84 -35.17
C ASN A 310 36.22 -28.99 -35.74
N GLY A 311 36.55 -28.15 -36.73
CA GLY A 311 35.71 -27.70 -37.87
C GLY A 311 34.68 -26.57 -37.61
N ASN A 312 34.52 -25.53 -38.42
CA ASN A 312 35.03 -25.16 -39.73
C ASN A 312 34.83 -23.64 -39.88
N GLY A 313 35.83 -22.89 -40.37
CA GLY A 313 35.89 -21.43 -40.23
C GLY A 313 34.98 -20.61 -41.16
N ASN A 314 34.67 -19.40 -40.72
CA ASN A 314 34.70 -18.22 -41.58
C ASN A 314 35.18 -17.00 -40.78
N GLY A 315 36.16 -16.28 -41.32
CA GLY A 315 36.91 -15.24 -40.63
C GLY A 315 36.08 -14.00 -40.32
N GLY A 316 36.16 -13.55 -39.06
CA GLY A 316 35.68 -12.26 -38.58
C GLY A 316 36.75 -11.64 -37.68
N ASN A 317 37.12 -10.41 -38.02
CA ASN A 317 38.22 -9.62 -37.47
C ASN A 317 38.10 -9.44 -35.94
N GLY A 318 39.23 -9.60 -35.23
CA GLY A 318 39.32 -9.69 -33.78
C GLY A 318 38.93 -8.43 -33.00
N GLY A 319 38.46 -8.67 -31.77
CA GLY A 319 38.19 -7.65 -30.76
C GLY A 319 37.34 -8.12 -29.57
N GLY A 320 36.79 -9.35 -29.58
CA GLY A 320 36.06 -9.92 -28.45
C GLY A 320 37.03 -10.56 -27.46
N GLN A 321 37.42 -9.82 -26.41
CA GLN A 321 37.83 -10.49 -25.18
C GLN A 321 36.59 -11.19 -24.64
N ASP A 322 36.69 -12.51 -24.54
CA ASP A 322 35.77 -13.39 -23.85
C ASP A 322 35.74 -12.93 -22.38
N ARG A 323 34.85 -12.00 -22.06
CA ARG A 323 34.61 -11.53 -20.69
C ARG A 323 33.45 -12.34 -20.16
N THR A 324 33.76 -13.20 -19.20
CA THR A 324 32.82 -13.96 -18.39
C THR A 324 31.90 -12.99 -17.66
N GLY A 325 30.72 -12.76 -18.22
CA GLY A 325 29.74 -11.85 -17.65
C GLY A 325 28.34 -12.34 -17.96
N VAL A 326 27.38 -11.89 -17.15
CA VAL A 326 25.98 -12.28 -17.26
C VAL A 326 25.19 -11.16 -17.92
N ASP A 327 24.37 -11.50 -18.90
CA ASP A 327 23.50 -10.55 -19.59
C ASP A 327 22.10 -10.56 -18.98
N ILE A 328 21.52 -9.37 -18.78
CA ILE A 328 20.13 -9.17 -18.35
C ILE A 328 19.42 -8.31 -19.42
N HIS A 329 18.26 -8.77 -19.90
CA HIS A 329 17.45 -8.07 -20.88
C HIS A 329 16.49 -7.09 -20.21
N THR A 330 16.77 -5.80 -20.32
CA THR A 330 16.00 -4.70 -19.70
C THR A 330 14.95 -4.09 -20.65
N SER A 331 14.64 -4.80 -21.75
CA SER A 331 13.63 -4.47 -22.77
C SER A 331 12.33 -5.28 -22.69
N CYS A 332 12.19 -6.15 -21.69
CA CYS A 332 11.02 -7.04 -21.52
C CYS A 332 10.68 -7.93 -22.72
N SER A 333 11.65 -8.14 -23.61
CA SER A 333 11.57 -9.12 -24.71
C SER A 333 11.79 -10.55 -24.22
N VAL A 334 12.33 -10.70 -23.01
CA VAL A 334 12.46 -11.95 -22.26
C VAL A 334 11.85 -11.67 -20.88
N PRO A 335 11.17 -12.65 -20.25
CA PRO A 335 10.67 -12.48 -18.90
C PRO A 335 11.76 -12.03 -17.93
N LEU A 336 11.49 -10.96 -17.20
CA LEU A 336 12.33 -10.46 -16.12
C LEU A 336 11.43 -10.20 -14.93
N ARG A 337 11.78 -10.76 -13.77
CA ARG A 337 10.96 -10.72 -12.57
C ARG A 337 11.80 -10.45 -11.34
N VAL A 338 11.20 -9.81 -10.35
CA VAL A 338 11.82 -9.73 -9.02
C VAL A 338 11.97 -11.14 -8.44
N GLY A 339 13.14 -11.45 -7.88
CA GLY A 339 13.56 -12.78 -7.42
C GLY A 339 14.31 -13.59 -8.46
N ASP A 340 14.41 -13.14 -9.72
CA ASP A 340 15.22 -13.85 -10.72
C ASP A 340 16.70 -13.78 -10.36
N VAL A 341 17.39 -14.92 -10.54
CA VAL A 341 18.84 -15.05 -10.27
C VAL A 341 19.60 -15.25 -11.56
N TYR A 342 20.58 -14.37 -11.80
CA TYR A 342 21.41 -14.31 -13.00
C TYR A 342 22.83 -14.78 -12.68
N GLY A 343 23.31 -15.76 -13.45
CA GLY A 343 24.64 -16.36 -13.31
C GLY A 343 24.94 -16.99 -11.95
N GLY A 344 23.91 -17.22 -11.12
CA GLY A 344 24.05 -17.73 -9.76
C GLY A 344 24.60 -16.73 -8.75
N LEU A 345 24.87 -15.48 -9.16
CA LEU A 345 25.56 -14.48 -8.34
C LEU A 345 24.77 -13.19 -8.14
N TYR A 346 23.73 -12.94 -8.93
CA TYR A 346 22.98 -11.69 -8.88
C TYR A 346 21.49 -11.96 -8.81
N GLU A 347 20.86 -11.61 -7.69
CA GLU A 347 19.40 -11.68 -7.50
C GLU A 347 18.78 -10.31 -7.74
N ILE A 348 17.72 -10.23 -8.56
CA ILE A 348 16.91 -9.01 -8.69
C ILE A 348 16.04 -8.88 -7.45
N VAL A 349 16.36 -7.93 -6.57
CA VAL A 349 15.58 -7.71 -5.34
C VAL A 349 14.55 -6.59 -5.47
N ALA A 350 14.74 -5.69 -6.44
CA ALA A 350 13.74 -4.72 -6.88
C ALA A 350 14.00 -4.31 -8.33
N ALA A 351 12.96 -3.92 -9.06
CA ALA A 351 13.05 -3.41 -10.41
C ALA A 351 11.92 -2.42 -10.66
N ALA A 352 12.19 -1.36 -11.44
CA ALA A 352 11.18 -0.36 -11.79
C ALA A 352 11.22 -0.01 -13.29
N THR A 353 10.05 0.31 -13.85
CA THR A 353 9.92 0.79 -15.23
C THR A 353 10.55 2.18 -15.41
N THR A 354 10.64 2.65 -16.65
CA THR A 354 11.07 4.02 -17.00
C THR A 354 10.15 5.11 -16.44
N ASP A 355 8.94 4.74 -16.03
CA ASP A 355 7.96 5.59 -15.34
C ASP A 355 7.99 5.38 -13.82
N GLY A 356 8.75 4.40 -13.33
CA GLY A 356 8.99 4.10 -11.93
C GLY A 356 7.98 3.18 -11.27
N GLU A 357 7.13 2.51 -12.06
CA GLU A 357 6.25 1.46 -11.58
C GLU A 357 7.06 0.19 -11.25
N PRO A 358 6.79 -0.52 -10.15
CA PRO A 358 7.54 -1.70 -9.75
C PRO A 358 7.23 -2.89 -10.65
N LEU A 359 8.22 -3.77 -10.79
CA LEU A 359 8.08 -4.97 -11.59
C LEU A 359 7.52 -6.16 -10.79
N CYS A 360 6.74 -7.00 -11.47
CA CYS A 360 6.20 -8.21 -10.85
C CYS A 360 7.29 -9.25 -10.50
N GLY A 361 7.07 -10.00 -9.43
CA GLY A 361 7.96 -11.07 -8.96
C GLY A 361 7.78 -12.42 -9.65
N SER A 362 8.70 -13.35 -9.37
CA SER A 362 8.70 -14.73 -9.86
C SER A 362 7.75 -15.66 -9.08
N GLU A 363 7.32 -15.28 -7.88
CA GLU A 363 6.28 -15.98 -7.13
C GLU A 363 5.19 -15.01 -6.64
N ALA A 364 3.95 -15.52 -6.60
CA ALA A 364 2.75 -14.81 -6.20
C ALA A 364 2.86 -14.25 -4.77
N ASN A 365 2.73 -12.93 -4.62
CA ASN A 365 2.38 -12.32 -3.34
C ASN A 365 0.87 -12.37 -3.16
#